data_AF-A0A2P6RUT2-F1
#
_entry.id   AF-A0A2P6RUT2-F1
#
_cell.length_a   1.000
_cell.length_b   1.000
_cell.length_c   1.000
_cell.angle_alpha   90.00
_cell.angle_beta   90.00
_cell.angle_gamma   90.00
#
_symmetry.space_group_name_H-M   'P 1'
#
loop_
_entity.id
_entity.type
_entity.pdbx_description
1 polymer ?
#
loop_
_entity_poly.entity_id
_entity_poly.type
_entity_poly.pdbx_seq_one_letter_code
_entity_poly.pdbx_strand_id
1 'polypeptide(L)' 'MSSSDSASECILPPLAKRPPGRPRVKRFKSVGEVEKKLIRCGRCGKMGTHNKLSCTEPLVQQ' A
#
# COMPACT_ATOMS: atom_id res chain seq x y z
N MET A 1 -31.90 -55.88 0.14
CA MET A 1 -32.51 -54.60 -0.28
C MET A 1 -31.52 -53.50 0.06
N SER A 2 -30.68 -53.09 -0.88
CA SER A 2 -29.74 -51.98 -0.66
C SER A 2 -30.44 -50.69 -1.07
N SER A 3 -30.83 -49.89 -0.07
CA SER A 3 -31.32 -48.53 -0.29
C SER A 3 -30.12 -47.61 -0.31
N SER A 4 -29.70 -47.22 -1.52
CA SER A 4 -28.69 -46.19 -1.73
C SER A 4 -29.26 -44.83 -1.34
N ASP A 5 -29.00 -44.39 -0.12
CA ASP A 5 -29.32 -43.05 0.31
C ASP A 5 -28.28 -42.10 -0.29
N SER A 6 -28.66 -41.47 -1.41
CA SER A 6 -27.86 -40.45 -2.10
C SER A 6 -27.81 -39.20 -1.23
N ALA A 7 -26.88 -39.22 -0.27
CA ALA A 7 -26.50 -38.04 0.49
C ALA A 7 -25.93 -37.02 -0.50
N SER A 8 -26.72 -35.99 -0.79
CA SER A 8 -26.25 -34.72 -1.31
C SER A 8 -25.20 -34.20 -0.33
N GLU A 9 -23.94 -34.52 -0.60
CA GLU A 9 -22.77 -34.08 0.14
C GLU A 9 -22.64 -32.56 0.03
N CYS A 10 -23.40 -31.85 0.86
CA CYS A 10 -23.26 -30.43 1.06
C CYS A 10 -21.91 -30.18 1.73
N ILE A 11 -20.92 -29.72 0.95
CA ILE A 11 -19.60 -29.35 1.48
C ILE A 11 -19.79 -28.21 2.49
N LEU A 12 -19.56 -28.50 3.77
CA LEU A 12 -19.61 -27.50 4.82
C LEU A 12 -18.36 -26.62 4.78
N PRO A 13 -18.48 -25.32 5.11
CA PRO A 13 -17.30 -24.47 5.25
C PRO A 13 -16.38 -24.98 6.37
N PRO A 14 -15.07 -24.75 6.25
CA PRO A 14 -14.13 -25.19 7.27
C PRO A 14 -14.44 -24.52 8.62
N LEU A 15 -14.53 -25.32 9.67
CA LEU A 15 -14.78 -24.87 11.05
C LEU A 15 -13.62 -24.02 11.62
N ALA A 16 -12.45 -24.08 10.99
CA ALA A 16 -11.27 -23.37 11.43
C ALA A 16 -11.31 -21.89 11.02
N LYS A 17 -11.02 -20.99 11.98
CA LYS A 17 -10.79 -19.58 11.69
C LYS A 17 -9.47 -19.43 10.92
N ARG A 18 -9.42 -18.51 9.96
CA ARG A 18 -8.16 -18.13 9.32
C ARG A 18 -7.18 -17.64 10.41
N PRO A 19 -5.94 -18.12 10.43
CA PRO A 19 -4.96 -17.62 11.39
C PRO A 19 -4.73 -16.12 11.16
N PRO A 20 -4.48 -15.35 12.23
CA PRO A 20 -4.08 -13.97 12.07
C PRO A 20 -2.83 -13.92 11.17
N GLY A 21 -2.82 -12.99 10.21
CA GLY A 21 -1.64 -12.75 9.39
C GLY A 21 -0.44 -12.39 10.26
N ARG A 22 0.77 -12.46 9.69
CA ARG A 22 2.00 -12.08 10.40
C ARG A 22 1.86 -10.64 10.94
N PRO A 23 1.98 -10.43 12.27
CA PRO A 23 2.07 -9.09 12.82
C PRO A 23 3.24 -8.35 12.17
N ARG A 24 3.02 -7.09 11.76
CA ARG A 24 4.10 -6.29 11.17
C ARG A 24 5.16 -6.04 12.24
N VAL A 25 6.40 -6.46 11.97
CA VAL A 25 7.55 -6.25 12.87
C VAL A 25 7.87 -4.76 13.04
N LYS A 26 7.55 -3.93 12.05
CA LYS A 26 7.72 -2.46 12.11
C LYS A 26 6.47 -1.75 11.61
N ARG A 27 6.12 -0.64 12.28
CA ARG A 27 5.03 0.25 11.88
C ARG A 27 5.41 1.06 10.63
N PHE A 28 4.45 1.31 9.74
CA PHE A 28 4.61 2.27 8.66
C PHE A 28 4.47 3.68 9.23
N LYS A 29 5.46 4.53 9.00
CA LYS A 29 5.42 5.93 9.42
C LYS A 29 4.41 6.71 8.57
N SER A 30 3.66 7.62 9.20
CA SER A 30 2.80 8.55 8.47
C SER A 30 3.63 9.64 7.76
N VAL A 31 3.01 10.37 6.84
CA VAL A 31 3.70 11.39 6.02
C VAL A 31 4.33 12.50 6.89
N GLY A 32 3.71 12.84 8.03
CA GLY A 32 4.23 13.84 8.97
C GLY A 32 5.36 13.33 9.89
N GLU A 33 5.53 12.01 9.98
CA GLU A 33 6.57 11.39 10.83
C GLU A 33 7.91 11.18 10.10
N VAL A 34 7.94 11.43 8.79
CA VAL A 34 9.14 11.27 7.95
C VAL A 34 9.60 12.63 7.48
N GLU A 35 10.88 12.92 7.69
CA GLU A 35 11.51 14.11 7.13
C GLU A 35 11.36 14.12 5.61
N LYS A 36 10.86 15.25 5.07
CA LYS A 36 10.72 15.40 3.62
C LYS A 36 12.11 15.45 3.01
N LYS A 37 12.44 14.46 2.18
CA LYS A 37 13.70 14.43 1.45
C LYS A 37 13.76 15.61 0.49
N LEU A 38 14.90 16.29 0.48
CA LEU A 38 15.21 17.27 -0.55
C LEU A 38 15.50 16.53 -1.86
N ILE A 39 14.83 16.94 -2.92
CA ILE A 39 14.98 16.44 -4.28
C ILE A 39 15.40 17.59 -5.19
N ARG A 40 16.12 17.28 -6.26
CA ARG A 40 16.43 18.26 -7.30
C ARG A 40 15.21 18.41 -8.21
N CYS A 41 14.68 19.63 -8.31
CA CYS A 41 13.53 19.90 -9.16
C CYS A 41 13.92 19.89 -10.65
N GLY A 42 13.22 19.10 -11.46
CA GLY A 42 13.44 19.04 -12.91
C GLY A 42 12.94 20.27 -13.70
N ARG A 43 12.24 21.22 -13.06
CA ARG A 43 11.80 22.48 -13.69
C ARG A 43 12.80 23.61 -13.46
N CYS A 44 13.13 23.88 -12.19
CA CYS A 44 13.99 25.02 -11.81
C CYS A 44 15.43 24.62 -11.44
N GLY A 45 15.75 23.32 -11.39
CA GLY A 45 17.09 22.83 -11.04
C GLY A 45 17.48 22.96 -9.56
N LYS A 46 16.68 23.66 -8.75
CA LYS A 46 16.94 23.89 -7.32
C LYS A 46 16.65 22.64 -6.47
N MET A 47 17.37 22.53 -5.35
CA MET A 47 17.06 21.54 -4.31
C MET A 47 15.87 22.01 -3.48
N GLY A 48 14.88 21.15 -3.26
CA GLY A 48 13.71 21.48 -2.48
C GLY A 48 12.82 20.26 -2.25
N THR A 49 11.64 20.48 -1.67
CA THR A 49 10.64 19.41 -1.45
C THR A 49 9.60 19.34 -2.57
N HIS A 50 9.78 20.14 -3.63
CA HIS A 50 8.86 20.23 -4.76
C HIS A 50 9.43 19.52 -5.99
N ASN A 51 8.53 19.04 -6.85
CA ASN A 51 8.89 18.40 -8.11
C ASN A 51 8.52 19.31 -9.29
N LYS A 52 8.74 18.86 -10.53
CA LYS A 52 8.41 19.63 -11.74
C LYS A 52 6.93 20.07 -11.79
N LEU A 53 6.01 19.28 -11.24
CA LEU A 53 4.57 19.55 -11.26
C LEU A 53 4.15 20.60 -10.23
N SER A 54 4.73 20.56 -9.02
CA SER A 54 4.44 21.51 -7.94
C SER A 54 5.39 22.71 -7.88
N CYS A 55 6.30 22.82 -8.84
CA CYS A 55 7.28 23.90 -8.88
C CYS A 55 6.60 25.22 -9.23
N THR A 56 6.65 26.17 -8.29
CA THR A 56 6.14 27.55 -8.43
C THR A 56 7.24 28.57 -8.69
N GLU A 57 8.49 28.13 -8.76
CA GLU A 57 9.62 28.99 -9.06
C GLU A 57 9.47 29.63 -10.46
N PRO A 58 9.74 30.94 -10.60
CA PRO A 58 9.74 31.59 -11.89
C PRO A 58 10.81 30.95 -12.79
N LEU A 59 10.47 30.77 -14.06
CA LEU A 59 11.44 30.39 -15.10
C LEU A 59 12.31 31.61 -15.38
N VAL A 60 13.28 31.88 -14.51
CA VAL A 60 14.31 32.86 -14.83
C VAL A 60 15.13 32.21 -15.94
N GLN A 61 14.87 32.64 -17.18
CA GLN A 61 15.69 32.25 -18.32
C GLN A 61 17.15 32.61 -17.97
N GLN A 62 18.01 31.59 -17.93
CA GLN A 62 19.46 31.79 -17.94
C GLN A 62 19.90 32.15 -19.35
#